data_AF-A0A1H6X5D1-F1
#
_entry.id   AF-A0A1H6X5D1-F1
#
_cell.length_a   1.000
_cell.length_b   1.000
_cell.length_c   1.000
_cell.angle_alpha   90.00
_cell.angle_beta   90.00
_cell.angle_gamma   90.00
#
_symmetry.space_group_name_H-M   'P 1'
#
loop_
_entity.id
_entity.type
_entity.pdbx_description
1 polymer ?
#
loop_
_entity_poly.entity_id
_entity_poly.type
_entity_poly.pdbx_seq_one_letter_code
_entity_poly.pdbx_strand_id
1 'polypeptide(L)'
;MRKGEQTRAAILDAALDLASRDGLEGLTIGLLAERMQMSKSGVFAHFGSREDLQVEVVREYHRRFEDEVFFPSLREPRGLPRLRAMLSRWIEKRVQEVTTGCIYISGAVEYDDRADSAVREQLVASVQMWRAALTRAISQAIEEGHLRADTDSQLMLFELYSFTLGLHHDARFLHLPDAVRLTWAALEKLIVSRQSESASR
;
A
#
# COMPACT_ATOMS: atom_id res chain seq x y z
N MET A 1 18.63 -8.74 18.83
CA MET A 1 17.21 -9.05 19.11
C MET A 1 17.12 -10.17 20.13
N ARG A 2 16.27 -10.01 21.15
CA ARG A 2 15.98 -11.03 22.17
C ARG A 2 15.10 -12.14 21.56
N LYS A 3 15.12 -13.35 22.14
CA LYS A 3 14.35 -14.51 21.64
C LYS A 3 12.85 -14.21 21.46
N GLY A 4 12.23 -13.50 22.41
CA GLY A 4 10.81 -13.12 22.31
C GLY A 4 10.51 -12.14 21.17
N GLU A 5 11.44 -11.26 20.81
CA GLU A 5 11.30 -10.33 19.67
C GLU A 5 11.38 -11.08 18.34
N GLN A 6 12.28 -12.08 18.25
CA GLN A 6 12.40 -12.93 17.07
C GLN A 6 11.12 -13.77 16.85
N THR A 7 10.58 -14.35 17.94
CA THR A 7 9.30 -15.08 17.86
C THR A 7 8.16 -14.16 17.45
N ARG A 8 8.06 -12.95 18.04
CA ARG A 8 7.02 -11.98 17.66
C ARG A 8 7.10 -11.60 16.18
N ALA A 9 8.30 -11.34 15.67
CA ALA A 9 8.52 -11.02 14.26
C ALA A 9 8.09 -12.18 13.35
N ALA A 10 8.48 -13.42 13.67
CA ALA A 10 8.11 -14.60 12.89
C ALA A 10 6.59 -14.86 12.88
N ILE A 11 5.91 -14.60 14.00
CA ILE A 11 4.44 -14.67 14.06
C ILE A 11 3.82 -13.60 13.15
N LEU A 12 4.36 -12.38 13.16
CA LEU A 12 3.85 -11.28 12.35
C LEU A 12 4.08 -11.50 10.84
N ASP A 13 5.22 -12.07 10.47
CA ASP A 13 5.49 -12.54 9.10
C ASP A 13 4.44 -13.55 8.62
N ALA A 14 4.19 -14.58 9.43
CA ALA A 14 3.18 -15.59 9.09
C ALA A 14 1.76 -15.02 9.05
N ALA A 15 1.46 -14.04 9.91
CA ALA A 15 0.18 -13.36 9.92
C ALA A 15 -0.03 -12.49 8.68
N LEU A 16 1.00 -11.81 8.19
CA LEU A 16 0.98 -11.05 6.95
C LEU A 16 0.71 -11.92 5.73
N ASP A 17 1.38 -13.07 5.65
CA ASP A 17 1.17 -14.04 4.57
C ASP A 17 -0.29 -14.51 4.51
N LEU A 18 -0.86 -14.84 5.68
CA LEU A 18 -2.24 -15.26 5.80
C LEU A 18 -3.21 -14.12 5.46
N ALA A 19 -3.01 -12.94 6.05
CA ALA A 19 -3.90 -11.79 5.85
C ALA A 19 -3.90 -11.30 4.39
N SER A 20 -2.77 -11.38 3.70
CA SER A 20 -2.71 -11.02 2.28
C SER A 20 -3.58 -11.94 1.44
N ARG A 21 -3.53 -13.25 1.71
CA ARG A 21 -4.21 -14.29 0.92
C ARG A 21 -5.69 -14.44 1.27
N ASP A 22 -5.99 -14.49 2.56
CA ASP A 22 -7.28 -14.90 3.11
C ASP A 22 -8.09 -13.71 3.67
N GLY A 23 -7.53 -12.50 3.60
CA GLY A 23 -8.12 -11.31 4.20
C GLY A 23 -7.77 -11.15 5.68
N LEU A 24 -7.98 -9.95 6.20
CA LEU A 24 -7.76 -9.66 7.63
C LEU A 24 -8.78 -10.42 8.49
N GLU A 25 -10.01 -10.58 8.03
CA GLU A 25 -11.02 -11.42 8.68
C GLU A 25 -10.61 -12.91 8.75
N GLY A 26 -9.92 -13.44 7.74
CA GLY A 26 -9.42 -14.82 7.79
C GLY A 26 -8.38 -15.05 8.90
N LEU A 27 -7.74 -13.98 9.40
CA LEU A 27 -6.68 -14.07 10.39
C LEU A 27 -7.23 -14.37 11.79
N THR A 28 -6.95 -15.57 12.30
CA THR A 28 -7.30 -15.98 13.66
C THR A 28 -6.08 -16.47 14.44
N ILE A 29 -6.14 -16.34 15.77
CA ILE A 29 -5.10 -16.85 16.67
C ILE A 29 -4.92 -18.37 16.52
N GLY A 30 -5.99 -19.11 16.23
CA GLY A 30 -5.94 -20.55 16.03
C GLY A 30 -5.16 -20.95 14.78
N LEU A 31 -5.53 -20.37 13.63
CA LEU A 31 -4.86 -20.62 12.35
C LEU A 31 -3.38 -20.25 12.42
N LEU A 32 -3.05 -19.14 13.08
CA LEU A 32 -1.68 -18.69 13.24
C LEU A 32 -0.88 -19.60 14.18
N ALA A 33 -1.48 -20.07 15.28
CA ALA A 33 -0.85 -21.03 16.18
C ALA A 33 -0.53 -22.36 15.47
N GLU A 34 -1.45 -22.86 14.65
CA GLU A 34 -1.24 -24.05 13.82
C GLU A 34 -0.09 -23.85 12.83
N ARG A 35 -0.10 -22.74 12.08
CA ARG A 35 0.95 -22.40 11.10
C ARG A 35 2.33 -22.27 11.76
N MET A 36 2.38 -21.70 12.95
CA MET A 36 3.62 -21.48 13.70
C MET A 36 4.05 -22.69 14.54
N GLN A 37 3.26 -23.77 14.58
CA GLN A 37 3.46 -24.92 15.47
C GLN A 37 3.63 -24.50 16.93
N MET A 38 2.80 -23.53 17.36
CA MET A 38 2.78 -22.98 18.71
C MET A 38 1.43 -23.27 19.38
N SER A 39 1.36 -23.12 20.71
CA SER A 39 0.06 -23.09 21.39
C SER A 39 -0.66 -21.77 21.10
N LYS A 40 -2.00 -21.79 21.12
CA LYS A 40 -2.83 -20.57 21.06
C LYS A 40 -2.46 -19.56 22.15
N SER A 41 -2.17 -20.05 23.36
CA SER A 41 -1.70 -19.24 24.48
C SER A 41 -0.34 -18.58 24.20
N GLY A 42 0.55 -19.24 23.46
CA GLY A 42 1.84 -18.69 23.06
C GLY A 42 1.69 -17.52 22.09
N VAL A 43 0.81 -17.63 21.10
CA VAL A 43 0.50 -16.52 20.19
C VAL A 43 -0.20 -15.37 20.93
N PHE A 44 -1.19 -15.70 21.77
CA PHE A 44 -1.91 -14.72 22.60
C PHE A 44 -0.97 -13.91 23.50
N ALA A 45 0.07 -14.53 24.07
CA ALA A 45 1.05 -13.84 24.92
C ALA A 45 1.84 -12.73 24.20
N HIS A 46 1.91 -12.74 22.86
CA HIS A 46 2.63 -11.74 22.07
C HIS A 46 1.74 -10.60 21.54
N PHE A 47 0.45 -10.85 21.35
CA PHE A 47 -0.44 -9.92 20.65
C PHE A 47 -1.70 -9.56 21.43
N GLY A 48 -2.02 -10.26 22.53
CA GLY A 48 -3.26 -9.99 23.27
C GLY A 48 -4.46 -10.54 22.51
N SER A 49 -5.17 -9.71 21.77
CA SER A 49 -6.38 -10.13 21.05
C SER A 49 -6.16 -10.41 19.56
N ARG A 50 -7.20 -10.95 18.91
CA ARG A 50 -7.25 -11.05 17.44
C ARG A 50 -7.23 -9.68 16.78
N GLU A 51 -7.94 -8.70 17.35
CA GLU A 51 -8.00 -7.35 16.82
C GLU A 51 -6.64 -6.66 16.92
N ASP A 52 -5.96 -6.78 18.06
CA ASP A 52 -4.60 -6.25 18.26
C ASP A 52 -3.60 -6.86 17.26
N LEU A 53 -3.69 -8.16 17.00
CA LEU A 53 -2.90 -8.83 15.97
C LEU A 53 -3.18 -8.26 14.58
N GLN A 54 -4.45 -8.06 14.22
CA GLN A 54 -4.82 -7.48 12.92
C GLN A 54 -4.29 -6.04 12.77
N VAL A 55 -4.39 -5.22 13.82
CA VAL A 55 -3.81 -3.86 13.84
C VAL A 55 -2.31 -3.90 13.60
N GLU A 56 -1.59 -4.79 14.31
CA GLU A 56 -0.15 -4.94 14.14
C GLU A 56 0.23 -5.45 12.73
N VAL A 57 -0.59 -6.31 12.13
CA VAL A 57 -0.42 -6.74 10.74
C VAL A 57 -0.56 -5.57 9.77
N VAL A 58 -1.58 -4.72 9.92
CA VAL A 58 -1.76 -3.54 9.06
C VAL A 58 -0.58 -2.58 9.24
N ARG A 59 -0.12 -2.36 10.47
CA ARG A 59 1.03 -1.51 10.77
C ARG A 59 2.31 -2.03 10.13
N GLU A 60 2.58 -3.32 10.26
CA GLU A 60 3.77 -3.92 9.66
C GLU A 60 3.70 -3.96 8.13
N TYR A 61 2.52 -4.22 7.56
CA TYR A 61 2.30 -4.10 6.13
C TYR A 61 2.62 -2.69 5.64
N HIS A 62 2.18 -1.66 6.37
CA HIS A 62 2.50 -0.27 6.07
C HIS A 62 4.00 0.02 6.17
N ARG A 63 4.65 -0.43 7.24
CA ARG A 63 6.09 -0.26 7.43
C ARG A 63 6.89 -0.86 6.26
N ARG A 64 6.56 -2.08 5.83
CA ARG A 64 7.20 -2.73 4.66
C ARG A 64 6.91 -1.97 3.37
N PHE A 65 5.68 -1.50 3.20
CA PHE A 65 5.31 -0.66 2.07
C PHE A 65 6.17 0.62 2.03
N GLU A 66 6.39 1.29 3.16
CA GLU A 66 7.25 2.47 3.21
C GLU A 66 8.71 2.15 2.86
N ASP A 67 9.25 1.05 3.40
CA ASP A 67 10.63 0.59 3.15
C ASP A 67 10.88 0.24 1.68
N GLU A 68 9.88 -0.33 1.00
CA GLU A 68 10.01 -0.80 -0.38
C GLU A 68 9.63 0.27 -1.41
N VAL A 69 8.67 1.14 -1.07
CA VAL A 69 8.07 2.10 -2.01
C VAL A 69 8.45 3.53 -1.67
N PHE A 70 8.18 3.99 -0.45
CA PHE A 70 8.30 5.40 -0.09
C PHE A 70 9.76 5.84 0.09
N PHE A 71 10.49 5.27 1.04
CA PHE A 71 11.85 5.69 1.37
C PHE A 71 12.82 5.58 0.17
N PRO A 72 12.79 4.52 -0.66
CA PRO A 72 13.64 4.46 -1.84
C PRO A 72 13.31 5.55 -2.86
N SER A 73 12.05 5.98 -2.97
CA SER A 73 11.65 7.07 -3.88
C SER A 73 12.17 8.43 -3.44
N LEU A 74 12.38 8.65 -2.13
CA LEU A 74 12.92 9.92 -1.62
C LEU A 74 14.36 10.20 -2.05
N ARG A 75 15.08 9.17 -2.53
CA ARG A 75 16.43 9.31 -3.08
C ARG A 75 16.46 10.06 -4.40
N GLU A 76 15.31 10.13 -5.09
CA GLU A 76 15.19 10.89 -6.33
C GLU A 76 15.03 12.40 -6.08
N PRO A 77 15.45 13.23 -7.05
CA PRO A 77 15.25 14.68 -6.99
C PRO A 77 13.79 15.06 -6.72
N ARG A 78 13.61 16.15 -5.98
CA ARG A 78 12.29 16.71 -5.66
C ARG A 78 11.50 17.01 -6.94
N GLY A 79 10.18 16.87 -6.85
CA GLY A 79 9.26 17.10 -7.96
C GLY A 79 8.95 15.84 -8.75
N LEU A 80 8.86 15.98 -10.08
CA LEU A 80 8.36 14.92 -10.95
C LEU A 80 9.21 13.64 -10.97
N PRO A 81 10.56 13.68 -10.88
CA PRO A 81 11.37 12.46 -10.79
C PRO A 81 10.97 11.58 -9.61
N ARG A 82 10.84 12.18 -8.41
CA ARG A 82 10.37 11.49 -7.20
C ARG A 82 8.95 10.98 -7.32
N LEU A 83 8.01 11.76 -7.86
CA LEU A 83 6.64 11.30 -8.07
C LEU A 83 6.59 10.08 -9.01
N ARG A 84 7.37 10.10 -10.10
CA ARG A 84 7.48 8.95 -11.01
C ARG A 84 8.05 7.73 -10.27
N ALA A 85 9.10 7.88 -9.48
CA ALA A 85 9.65 6.76 -8.70
C ALA A 85 8.64 6.19 -7.69
N MET A 86 7.87 7.05 -7.01
CA MET A 86 6.78 6.62 -6.12
C MET A 86 5.75 5.76 -6.86
N LEU A 87 5.30 6.21 -8.05
CA LEU A 87 4.35 5.46 -8.87
C LEU A 87 4.94 4.15 -9.39
N SER A 88 6.20 4.15 -9.85
CA SER A 88 6.88 2.95 -10.33
C SER A 88 6.98 1.87 -9.29
N ARG A 89 7.53 2.21 -8.13
CA ARG A 89 7.70 1.25 -7.03
C ARG A 89 6.36 0.79 -6.49
N TRP A 90 5.37 1.68 -6.46
CA TRP A 90 4.03 1.30 -6.05
C TRP A 90 3.45 0.25 -7.00
N ILE A 91 3.51 0.47 -8.31
CA ILE A 91 3.01 -0.48 -9.31
C ILE A 91 3.78 -1.79 -9.28
N GLU A 92 5.10 -1.76 -9.16
CA GLU A 92 5.92 -2.97 -8.99
C GLU A 92 5.48 -3.79 -7.77
N LYS A 93 5.25 -3.12 -6.63
CA LYS A 93 4.68 -3.77 -5.44
C LYS A 93 3.31 -4.37 -5.73
N ARG A 94 2.44 -3.63 -6.42
CA ARG A 94 1.10 -4.14 -6.81
C ARG A 94 1.18 -5.36 -7.72
N VAL A 95 2.15 -5.42 -8.64
CA VAL A 95 2.38 -6.56 -9.53
C VAL A 95 2.80 -7.79 -8.73
N GLN A 96 3.69 -7.64 -7.73
CA GLN A 96 4.05 -8.73 -6.83
C GLN A 96 2.81 -9.23 -6.06
N GLU A 97 1.98 -8.29 -5.61
CA GLU A 97 0.73 -8.55 -4.90
C GLU A 97 -0.39 -9.14 -5.76
N VAL A 98 -0.23 -9.23 -7.09
CA VAL A 98 -1.22 -9.91 -7.95
C VAL A 98 -1.41 -11.36 -7.51
N THR A 99 -0.37 -12.00 -6.97
CA THR A 99 -0.44 -13.39 -6.50
C THR A 99 -0.88 -13.51 -5.04
N THR A 100 -0.48 -12.57 -4.19
CA THR A 100 -0.69 -12.65 -2.74
C THR A 100 -1.88 -11.85 -2.23
N GLY A 101 -2.35 -10.82 -2.93
CA GLY A 101 -3.34 -9.86 -2.43
C GLY A 101 -2.72 -8.57 -1.87
N CYS A 102 -3.56 -7.53 -1.73
CA CYS A 102 -3.17 -6.21 -1.21
C CYS A 102 -4.06 -5.88 -0.01
N ILE A 103 -3.47 -5.82 1.19
CA ILE A 103 -4.20 -5.63 2.45
C ILE A 103 -4.95 -4.30 2.48
N TYR A 104 -4.44 -3.24 1.84
CA TYR A 104 -5.17 -1.98 1.76
C TYR A 104 -6.49 -2.08 0.99
N ILE A 105 -6.56 -2.93 -0.04
CA ILE A 105 -7.76 -3.04 -0.87
C ILE A 105 -8.75 -4.02 -0.27
N SER A 106 -8.30 -5.23 0.08
CA SER A 106 -9.18 -6.20 0.74
C SER A 106 -9.65 -5.70 2.10
N GLY A 107 -8.76 -5.11 2.89
CA GLY A 107 -9.09 -4.53 4.19
C GLY A 107 -10.09 -3.38 4.08
N ALA A 108 -10.02 -2.55 3.03
CA ALA A 108 -11.02 -1.50 2.81
C ALA A 108 -12.43 -2.08 2.59
N VAL A 109 -12.55 -3.20 1.87
CA VAL A 109 -13.85 -3.88 1.65
C VAL A 109 -14.32 -4.63 2.89
N GLU A 110 -13.41 -5.22 3.67
CA GLU A 110 -13.77 -6.00 4.86
C GLU A 110 -14.20 -5.12 6.06
N TYR A 111 -13.74 -3.86 6.12
CA TYR A 111 -13.86 -2.97 7.28
C TYR A 111 -14.52 -1.61 6.99
N ASP A 112 -15.04 -1.34 5.79
CA ASP A 112 -15.63 -0.02 5.44
C ASP A 112 -16.75 0.42 6.41
N ASP A 113 -17.68 -0.48 6.71
CA ASP A 113 -18.87 -0.25 7.56
C ASP A 113 -18.63 -0.46 9.06
N ARG A 114 -17.36 -0.56 9.49
CA ARG A 114 -16.99 -0.86 10.89
C ARG A 114 -16.38 0.34 11.61
N ALA A 115 -17.18 1.39 11.76
CA ALA A 115 -16.71 2.70 12.24
C ALA A 115 -15.88 2.65 13.54
N ASP A 116 -16.22 1.77 14.48
CA ASP A 116 -15.58 1.66 15.80
C ASP A 116 -14.40 0.66 15.85
N SER A 117 -13.99 0.06 14.73
CA SER A 117 -12.90 -0.93 14.72
C SER A 117 -11.52 -0.28 14.69
N ALA A 118 -10.63 -0.71 15.60
CA ALA A 118 -9.23 -0.26 15.62
C ALA A 118 -8.47 -0.66 14.35
N VAL A 119 -8.86 -1.78 13.72
CA VAL A 119 -8.28 -2.23 12.44
C VAL A 119 -8.66 -1.26 11.32
N ARG A 120 -9.93 -0.82 11.28
CA ARG A 120 -10.38 0.19 10.32
C ARG A 120 -9.63 1.50 10.50
N GLU A 121 -9.51 1.97 11.74
CA GLU A 121 -8.77 3.20 12.06
C GLU A 121 -7.33 3.11 11.54
N GLN A 122 -6.63 2.01 11.80
CA GLN A 122 -5.26 1.79 11.34
C GLN A 122 -5.17 1.71 9.80
N LEU A 123 -6.12 1.05 9.12
CA LEU A 123 -6.21 1.01 7.66
C LEU A 123 -6.37 2.41 7.06
N VAL A 124 -7.31 3.19 7.59
CA VAL A 124 -7.56 4.57 7.15
C VAL A 124 -6.31 5.41 7.34
N ALA A 125 -5.66 5.34 8.49
CA ALA A 125 -4.44 6.08 8.78
C ALA A 125 -3.31 5.74 7.78
N SER A 126 -3.06 4.45 7.53
CA SER A 126 -2.03 3.99 6.59
C SER A 126 -2.30 4.43 5.15
N VAL A 127 -3.55 4.33 4.68
CA VAL A 127 -3.95 4.77 3.33
C VAL A 127 -3.86 6.29 3.20
N GLN A 128 -4.33 7.04 4.20
CA GLN A 128 -4.26 8.50 4.20
C GLN A 128 -2.81 9.00 4.22
N MET A 129 -1.92 8.33 4.95
CA MET A 129 -0.49 8.67 4.97
C MET A 129 0.15 8.57 3.57
N TRP A 130 -0.15 7.48 2.85
CA TRP A 130 0.31 7.31 1.47
C TRP A 130 -0.29 8.35 0.52
N ARG A 131 -1.60 8.60 0.60
CA ARG A 131 -2.28 9.63 -0.20
C ARG A 131 -1.67 11.01 0.03
N ALA A 132 -1.40 11.36 1.29
CA ALA A 132 -0.77 12.63 1.64
C ALA A 132 0.66 12.73 1.10
N ALA A 133 1.43 11.62 1.08
CA ALA A 133 2.75 11.58 0.47
C ALA A 133 2.69 11.86 -1.04
N LEU A 134 1.75 11.23 -1.76
CA LEU A 134 1.52 11.47 -3.19
C LEU A 134 1.08 12.91 -3.46
N THR A 135 0.12 13.45 -2.71
CA THR A 135 -0.30 14.86 -2.83
C THR A 135 0.89 15.80 -2.68
N ARG A 136 1.72 15.59 -1.64
CA ARG A 136 2.93 16.39 -1.44
C ARG A 136 3.88 16.29 -2.63
N ALA A 137 4.11 15.10 -3.18
CA ALA A 137 4.98 14.93 -4.34
C ALA A 137 4.43 15.64 -5.60
N ILE A 138 3.11 15.65 -5.80
CA ILE A 138 2.45 16.42 -6.87
C ILE A 138 2.66 17.92 -6.67
N SER A 139 2.41 18.44 -5.47
CA SER A 139 2.62 19.86 -5.17
C SER A 139 4.08 20.28 -5.36
N GLN A 140 5.02 19.43 -4.94
CA GLN A 140 6.45 19.65 -5.20
C GLN A 140 6.75 19.68 -6.70
N ALA A 141 6.13 18.83 -7.50
CA ALA A 141 6.35 18.84 -8.95
C ALA A 141 5.81 20.11 -9.62
N ILE A 142 4.77 20.74 -9.07
CA ILE A 142 4.27 22.05 -9.49
C ILE A 142 5.26 23.16 -9.09
N GLU A 143 5.73 23.15 -7.83
CA GLU A 143 6.67 24.15 -7.31
C GLU A 143 8.01 24.16 -8.05
N GLU A 144 8.53 22.99 -8.40
CA GLU A 144 9.74 22.84 -9.22
C GLU A 144 9.51 23.16 -10.71
N GLY A 145 8.29 23.54 -11.09
CA GLY A 145 7.93 23.87 -12.47
C GLY A 145 7.92 22.68 -13.43
N HIS A 146 7.91 21.44 -12.93
CA HIS A 146 7.81 20.24 -13.77
C HIS A 146 6.37 19.99 -14.26
N LEU A 147 5.38 20.33 -13.43
CA LEU A 147 3.96 20.34 -13.77
C LEU A 147 3.47 21.78 -13.91
N ARG A 148 2.39 21.99 -14.67
CA ARG A 148 1.78 23.31 -14.82
C ARG A 148 1.28 23.85 -13.49
N ALA A 149 1.38 25.17 -13.33
CA ALA A 149 0.92 25.89 -12.14
C ALA A 149 -0.59 25.76 -11.87
N ASP A 150 -1.39 25.47 -12.91
CA ASP A 150 -2.84 25.27 -12.81
C ASP A 150 -3.24 23.81 -12.52
N THR A 151 -2.29 22.92 -12.25
CA THR A 151 -2.57 21.51 -11.97
C THR A 151 -3.31 21.36 -10.64
N ASP A 152 -4.56 20.91 -10.69
CA ASP A 152 -5.29 20.47 -9.50
C ASP A 152 -4.67 19.19 -8.92
N SER A 153 -4.02 19.35 -7.77
CA SER A 153 -3.31 18.25 -7.09
C SER A 153 -4.26 17.17 -6.56
N GLN A 154 -5.49 17.52 -6.19
CA GLN A 154 -6.47 16.56 -5.68
C GLN A 154 -7.07 15.73 -6.82
N LEU A 155 -7.40 16.38 -7.94
CA LEU A 155 -7.85 15.67 -9.12
C LEU A 155 -6.76 14.72 -9.65
N MET A 156 -5.53 15.20 -9.77
CA MET A 156 -4.42 14.36 -10.24
C MET A 156 -4.17 13.18 -9.27
N LEU A 157 -4.24 13.40 -7.94
CA LEU A 157 -4.17 12.30 -6.97
C LEU A 157 -5.28 11.29 -7.21
N PHE A 158 -6.53 11.74 -7.39
CA PHE A 158 -7.67 10.87 -7.64
C PHE A 158 -7.46 10.01 -8.90
N GLU A 159 -7.01 10.60 -10.00
CA GLU A 159 -6.75 9.90 -11.26
C GLU A 159 -5.64 8.85 -11.10
N LEU A 160 -4.49 9.24 -10.54
CA LEU A 160 -3.37 8.33 -10.26
C LEU A 160 -3.80 7.14 -9.39
N TYR A 161 -4.50 7.42 -8.29
CA TYR A 161 -4.96 6.41 -7.35
C TYR A 161 -5.99 5.46 -7.98
N SER A 162 -6.90 6.01 -8.80
CA SER A 162 -7.93 5.23 -9.51
C SER A 162 -7.32 4.24 -10.49
N PHE A 163 -6.29 4.63 -11.24
CA PHE A 163 -5.60 3.71 -12.15
C PHE A 163 -4.92 2.56 -11.39
N THR A 164 -4.33 2.83 -10.22
CA THR A 164 -3.71 1.78 -9.40
C THR A 164 -4.72 0.87 -8.70
N LEU A 165 -5.92 1.36 -8.38
CA LEU A 165 -7.04 0.50 -7.98
C LEU A 165 -7.55 -0.34 -9.15
N GLY A 166 -7.71 0.25 -10.34
CA GLY A 166 -8.08 -0.45 -11.57
C GLY A 166 -7.10 -1.57 -11.93
N LEU A 167 -5.78 -1.34 -11.75
CA LEU A 167 -4.76 -2.38 -11.91
C LEU A 167 -5.01 -3.59 -11.02
N HIS A 168 -5.45 -3.39 -9.77
CA HIS A 168 -5.79 -4.49 -8.87
C HIS A 168 -6.90 -5.34 -9.47
N HIS A 169 -7.97 -4.68 -9.88
CA HIS A 169 -9.15 -5.33 -10.43
C HIS A 169 -8.78 -6.11 -11.69
N ASP A 170 -8.10 -5.48 -12.63
CA ASP A 170 -7.82 -6.10 -13.93
C ASP A 170 -6.75 -7.18 -13.84
N ALA A 171 -5.66 -6.98 -13.09
CA ALA A 171 -4.57 -7.95 -12.99
C ALA A 171 -4.86 -9.09 -12.01
N ARG A 172 -5.44 -8.79 -10.84
CA ARG A 172 -5.67 -9.80 -9.78
C ARG A 172 -7.04 -10.45 -9.87
N PHE A 173 -8.11 -9.69 -10.10
CA PHE A 173 -9.46 -10.29 -10.15
C PHE A 173 -9.76 -10.87 -11.52
N LEU A 174 -9.53 -10.11 -12.60
CA LEU A 174 -9.85 -10.55 -13.96
C LEU A 174 -8.70 -11.29 -14.67
N HIS A 175 -7.48 -11.26 -14.13
CA HIS A 175 -6.28 -11.87 -14.73
C HIS A 175 -5.99 -11.42 -16.17
N LEU A 176 -6.26 -10.14 -16.47
CA LEU A 176 -6.00 -9.58 -17.79
C LEU A 176 -4.49 -9.37 -18.00
N PRO A 177 -3.89 -9.96 -19.04
CA PRO A 177 -2.42 -9.94 -19.22
C PRO A 177 -1.87 -8.54 -19.51
N ASP A 178 -2.71 -7.63 -20.01
CA ASP A 178 -2.33 -6.27 -20.40
C ASP A 178 -2.52 -5.20 -19.31
N ALA A 179 -3.07 -5.57 -18.14
CA ALA A 179 -3.49 -4.62 -17.10
C ALA A 179 -2.34 -3.68 -16.67
N VAL A 180 -1.13 -4.22 -16.47
CA VAL A 180 0.06 -3.45 -16.09
C VAL A 180 0.44 -2.45 -17.18
N ARG A 181 0.48 -2.90 -18.43
CA ARG A 181 0.83 -2.07 -19.59
C ARG A 181 -0.17 -0.93 -19.78
N LEU A 182 -1.47 -1.21 -19.67
CA LEU A 182 -2.53 -0.22 -19.81
C LEU A 182 -2.50 0.82 -18.67
N THR A 183 -2.26 0.37 -17.44
CA THR A 183 -2.11 1.26 -16.27
C THR A 183 -0.94 2.22 -16.49
N TRP A 184 0.21 1.72 -16.93
CA TRP A 184 1.37 2.56 -17.24
C TRP A 184 1.10 3.57 -18.36
N ALA A 185 0.44 3.13 -19.43
CA ALA A 185 0.07 4.04 -20.52
C ALA A 185 -0.89 5.14 -20.07
N ALA A 186 -1.84 4.83 -19.18
CA ALA A 186 -2.76 5.83 -18.62
C ALA A 186 -2.03 6.84 -17.72
N LEU A 187 -1.13 6.36 -16.86
CA LEU A 187 -0.32 7.22 -15.98
C LEU A 187 0.59 8.16 -16.76
N GLU A 188 1.27 7.65 -17.80
CA GLU A 188 2.17 8.48 -18.60
C GLU A 188 1.38 9.54 -19.39
N LYS A 189 0.24 9.17 -19.99
CA LYS A 189 -0.65 10.13 -20.65
C LYS A 189 -1.11 11.23 -19.69
N LEU A 190 -1.49 10.86 -18.46
CA LEU A 190 -1.88 11.82 -17.44
C LEU A 190 -0.72 12.77 -17.11
N ILE A 191 0.48 12.24 -16.81
CA ILE A 191 1.64 13.06 -16.44
C ILE A 191 2.00 14.01 -17.58
N VAL A 192 2.14 13.51 -18.82
CA VAL A 192 2.46 14.34 -20.00
C VAL A 192 1.41 15.42 -20.21
N SER A 193 0.12 15.10 -20.03
CA SER A 193 -0.97 16.08 -20.15
C SER A 193 -0.92 17.20 -19.11
N ARG A 194 -0.10 17.08 -18.06
CA ARG A 194 0.07 18.05 -16.96
C ARG A 194 1.47 18.68 -16.92
N GLN A 195 2.42 18.24 -17.75
CA GLN A 195 3.78 18.79 -17.79
C GLN A 195 3.76 20.26 -18.25
N SER A 196 4.70 21.03 -17.72
CA SER A 196 4.93 22.41 -18.16
C SER A 196 5.69 22.43 -19.49
N GLU A 197 5.43 23.43 -20.33
CA GLU A 197 6.15 23.62 -21.61
C GLU A 197 7.64 23.93 -21.40
N SER A 198 8.01 24.41 -20.21
CA SER A 198 9.40 24.70 -19.81
C SER A 198 10.21 23.46 -19.45
N ALA A 199 9.58 22.33 -19.11
CA ALA A 199 10.27 21.09 -18.72
C ALA A 199 10.71 20.23 -19.92
N SER A 200 10.37 20.63 -21.15
CA SER A 200 10.77 19.96 -22.41
C SER A 200 12.00 20.59 -23.09
N ARG A 201 12.69 21.51 -22.42
CA ARG A 201 13.98 22.09 -22.85
C ARG A 201 15.10 21.64 -21.91
#